data_AF-A0A6L8EGX0-F1
#
_entry.id   AF-A0A6L8EGX0-F1
#
_cell.length_a   1.000
_cell.length_b   1.000
_cell.length_c   1.000
_cell.angle_alpha   90.00
_cell.angle_beta   90.00
_cell.angle_gamma   90.00
#
_symmetry.space_group_name_H-M   'P 1'
#
loop_
_entity.id
_entity.type
_entity.pdbx_description
1 polymer ?
#
loop_
_entity_poly.entity_id
_entity_poly.type
_entity_poly.pdbx_seq_one_letter_code
_entity_poly.pdbx_strand_id
1 'polypeptide(L)' 'CAGCTVPVYRDGEASMLRVCVDGPVFQAEEVFP' A
#
# COMPACT_ATOMS: atom_id res chain seq x y z
N CYS A 1 2.39 9.22 -13.08
CA CYS A 1 1.20 9.14 -12.20
C CYS A 1 1.27 8.00 -11.16
N ALA A 2 1.87 6.85 -11.46
CA ALA A 2 1.96 5.71 -10.52
C ALA A 2 3.33 5.59 -9.81
N GLY A 3 4.11 6.67 -9.72
CA GLY A 3 5.41 6.65 -9.02
C GLY A 3 5.30 6.61 -7.49
N CYS A 4 4.09 6.82 -6.96
CA CYS A 4 3.80 6.87 -5.52
C CYS A 4 3.20 5.54 -5.03
N THR A 5 3.36 4.41 -5.74
CA THR A 5 2.74 3.14 -5.34
C THR A 5 3.55 2.39 -4.28
N VAL A 6 2.87 1.79 -3.31
CA VAL A 6 3.43 0.91 -2.27
C VAL A 6 2.71 -0.44 -2.26
N PRO A 7 3.40 -1.56 -1.98
CA PRO A 7 2.75 -2.84 -1.78
C PRO A 7 2.03 -2.86 -0.43
N VAL A 8 0.81 -3.39 -0.43
CA VAL A 8 -0.03 -3.58 0.75
C VAL A 8 -0.55 -5.01 0.75
N TYR A 9 -0.31 -5.72 1.84
CA TYR A 9 -0.62 -7.12 2.03
C TYR A 9 -1.90 -7.29 2.84
N ARG A 10 -2.91 -7.94 2.24
CA ARG A 10 -4.18 -8.28 2.91
C ARG A 10 -4.57 -9.69 2.53
N ASP A 11 -4.98 -10.48 3.53
CA ASP A 11 -5.35 -11.89 3.33
C ASP A 11 -4.28 -12.73 2.60
N GLY A 12 -3.01 -12.37 2.76
CA GLY A 12 -1.87 -13.02 2.10
C GLY A 12 -1.65 -12.63 0.63
N GLU A 13 -2.46 -11.72 0.09
CA GLU A 13 -2.31 -11.19 -1.27
C GLU A 13 -1.67 -9.80 -1.26
N ALA A 14 -0.78 -9.54 -2.24
CA ALA A 14 -0.17 -8.24 -2.44
C ALA A 14 -0.97 -7.38 -3.43
N SER A 15 -1.27 -6.14 -3.02
CA SER A 15 -1.91 -5.13 -3.87
C SER A 15 -1.05 -3.86 -3.93
N MET A 16 -1.05 -3.17 -5.07
CA MET A 16 -0.29 -1.92 -5.23
C MET A 16 -1.23 -0.72 -5.07
N LEU A 17 -1.06 0.04 -3.98
CA LEU A 17 -1.87 1.25 -3.70
C LEU A 17 -1.03 2.51 -3.86
N ARG A 18 -1.65 3.61 -4.30
CA ARG A 18 -1.00 4.91 -4.52
C ARG A 18 -1.09 5.76 -3.28
N VAL A 19 0.05 6.09 -2.69
CA VAL A 19 0.16 7.01 -1.53
C VAL A 19 -0.57 8.34 -1.79
N CYS A 20 -0.42 8.87 -3.00
CA CYS A 20 -0.96 10.17 -3.37
C CYS A 20 -2.46 10.19 -3.66
N VAL A 21 -3.16 9.04 -3.66
CA VAL A 21 -4.61 8.95 -3.94
C VAL A 21 -5.35 8.09 -2.92
N ASP A 22 -4.81 6.92 -2.60
CA ASP A 22 -5.44 5.92 -1.75
C ASP A 22 -5.15 6.17 -0.26
N GLY A 23 -4.19 7.05 0.05
CA GLY A 23 -3.96 7.61 1.37
C GLY A 23 -2.48 7.83 1.65
N PRO A 24 -2.10 8.91 2.38
CA PRO A 24 -0.71 9.05 2.81
C PRO A 24 -0.38 8.17 4.03
N VAL A 25 -1.39 7.55 4.66
CA VAL A 25 -1.26 6.75 5.90
C VAL A 25 -1.81 5.34 5.66
N PHE A 26 -1.02 4.35 6.03
CA PHE A 26 -1.34 2.92 5.96
C PHE A 26 -1.03 2.26 7.30
N GLN A 27 -1.64 1.11 7.57
CA GLN A 27 -1.25 0.29 8.72
C GLN A 27 0.15 -0.28 8.47
N ALA A 28 1.02 -0.23 9.47
CA ALA A 28 2.42 -0.61 9.30
C ALA A 28 2.55 -2.10 8.96
N GLU A 29 1.70 -2.93 9.58
CA GLU A 29 1.65 -4.38 9.40
C GLU A 29 1.23 -4.79 7.99
N GLU A 30 0.44 -3.94 7.30
CA GLU A 30 0.04 -4.20 5.93
C GLU A 30 1.15 -3.83 4.91
N VAL A 31 2.11 -2.98 5.27
CA VAL A 31 3.20 -2.53 4.38
C VAL A 31 4.50 -3.28 4.65
N PHE A 32 4.75 -3.64 5.91
CA PHE A 32 5.91 -4.37 6.41
C PHE A 32 5.43 -5.64 7.14
N PRO A 33 4.95 -6.66 6.42
CA PRO A 33 4.46 -7.91 7.00
C PRO A 33 5.56 -8.71 7.72
#